data_AF-X0TUJ4-F1
#
_entry.id   AF-X0TUJ4-F1
#
_cell.length_a   1.000
_cell.length_b   1.000
_cell.length_c   1.000
_cell.angle_alpha   90.00
_cell.angle_beta   90.00
_cell.angle_gamma   90.00
#
_symmetry.space_group_name_H-M   'P 1'
#
loop_
_entity.id
_entity.type
_entity.pdbx_description
1 polymer ?
#
loop_
_entity_poly.entity_id
_entity_poly.type
_entity_poly.pdbx_seq_one_letter_code
_entity_poly.pdbx_strand_id
1 'polypeptide(L)'
;MIAVDLEASRNPSPEIEEVKKRLDRAHVKQAGAMAKKMGLTVEDIGGLATQVQSKQFKERMQHFMSLGLRGIDEYVFAWQHPEQILSDWTPIEKLWQQQAGPLVDDEEGIDVIKEYKDGSQWVDLNRPSCTTYGDAMGHCGNAGDPNEPNTSIIYRTPEETEKGMMWKPRLFFVYDKDNGMLGETKGRENQKPAEKYHDVIVDLLRDPRIKGIKGGGYKPENNFKMEDLPEDVAEELVNEKPELASIEFDYKKRGMTKSLINRIQAKWEDIGEKI
;
A
#
# COMPACT_ATOMS: atom_id res chain seq x y z
N MET A 1 -13.18 -0.69 60.92
CA MET A 1 -12.34 -1.89 61.07
C MET A 1 -13.16 -3.03 60.49
N ILE A 2 -12.73 -3.78 59.48
CA ILE A 2 -11.42 -4.38 59.24
C ILE A 2 -11.16 -4.39 57.73
N ALA A 3 -9.92 -4.07 57.35
CA ALA A 3 -9.41 -4.14 55.99
C ALA A 3 -9.39 -5.60 55.50
N VAL A 4 -9.85 -5.85 54.28
CA VAL A 4 -9.65 -7.13 53.60
C VAL A 4 -8.46 -6.95 52.66
N ASP A 5 -7.35 -7.59 53.04
CA ASP A 5 -6.11 -7.66 52.29
C ASP A 5 -6.33 -8.17 50.86
N LEU A 6 -6.02 -7.29 49.91
CA LEU A 6 -5.87 -7.59 48.48
C LEU A 6 -4.37 -7.77 48.16
N GLU A 7 -3.70 -8.74 48.79
CA GLU A 7 -2.30 -9.08 48.46
C GLU A 7 -2.02 -10.60 48.44
N ALA A 8 -2.92 -11.38 47.82
CA ALA A 8 -2.67 -12.80 47.56
C ALA A 8 -2.48 -13.08 46.06
N SER A 9 -1.36 -12.62 45.46
CA SER A 9 -1.03 -12.98 44.07
C SER A 9 0.43 -12.68 43.70
N ARG A 10 1.42 -13.38 44.26
CA ARG A 10 2.83 -13.20 43.82
C ARG A 10 3.74 -14.42 43.74
N ASN A 11 3.22 -15.65 43.71
CA ASN A 11 4.05 -16.77 43.21
C ASN A 11 3.21 -17.76 42.39
N PRO A 12 3.62 -18.10 41.17
CA PRO A 12 3.01 -19.20 40.43
C PRO A 12 3.06 -20.48 41.27
N SER A 13 2.02 -21.31 41.22
CA SER A 13 2.09 -22.61 41.88
C SER A 13 3.27 -23.43 41.30
N PRO A 14 3.90 -24.32 42.08
CA PRO A 14 5.00 -25.16 41.60
C PRO A 14 4.67 -25.94 40.31
N GLU A 15 3.39 -26.25 40.09
CA GLU A 15 2.91 -26.89 38.85
C GLU A 15 2.95 -25.95 37.65
N ILE A 16 2.59 -24.67 37.82
CA ILE A 16 2.68 -23.65 36.75
C ILE A 16 4.15 -23.40 36.38
N GLU A 17 5.03 -23.39 37.37
CA GLU A 17 6.48 -23.22 37.17
C GLU A 17 7.08 -24.39 36.37
N GLU A 18 6.67 -25.63 36.67
CA GLU A 18 7.11 -26.83 35.97
C GLU A 18 6.55 -26.91 34.53
N VAL A 19 5.30 -26.49 34.33
CA VAL A 19 4.69 -26.37 33.00
C VAL A 19 5.44 -25.35 32.15
N LYS A 20 5.77 -24.17 32.69
CA LYS A 20 6.60 -23.15 31.99
C LYS A 20 7.96 -23.71 31.59
N LYS A 21 8.69 -24.36 32.51
CA LYS A 21 9.98 -24.99 32.21
C LYS A 21 9.90 -26.07 31.13
N ARG A 22 8.78 -26.80 31.03
CA ARG A 22 8.58 -27.79 29.95
C ARG A 22 8.31 -27.12 28.61
N LEU A 23 7.50 -26.06 28.60
CA LEU A 23 7.24 -25.21 27.43
C LEU A 23 8.54 -24.58 26.91
N ASP A 24 9.35 -23.98 27.79
CA ASP A 24 10.62 -23.37 27.42
C ASP A 24 11.59 -24.38 26.82
N ARG A 25 11.70 -25.58 27.42
CA ARG A 25 12.50 -26.67 26.87
C ARG A 25 12.00 -27.15 25.50
N ALA A 26 10.68 -27.20 25.31
CA ALA A 26 10.08 -27.56 24.03
C ALA A 26 10.35 -26.50 22.95
N HIS A 27 10.21 -25.21 23.29
CA HIS A 27 10.53 -24.10 22.40
C HIS A 27 12.02 -24.07 22.02
N VAL A 28 12.93 -24.22 22.99
CA VAL A 28 14.38 -24.29 22.71
C VAL A 28 14.72 -25.50 21.82
N LYS A 29 14.06 -26.65 22.02
CA LYS A 29 14.26 -27.84 21.18
C LYS A 29 13.73 -27.62 19.75
N GLN A 30 12.58 -26.97 19.59
CA GLN A 30 12.03 -26.62 18.28
C GLN A 30 12.90 -25.57 17.56
N ALA A 31 13.32 -24.51 18.27
CA ALA A 31 14.24 -23.52 17.75
C ALA A 31 15.58 -24.15 17.37
N GLY A 32 16.17 -25.02 18.20
CA GLY A 32 17.40 -25.74 17.86
C GLY A 32 17.26 -26.65 16.64
N ALA A 33 16.11 -27.32 16.47
CA ALA A 33 15.83 -28.14 15.29
C ALA A 33 15.66 -27.30 14.02
N MET A 34 14.99 -26.14 14.12
CA MET A 34 14.85 -25.15 13.06
C MET A 34 16.21 -24.58 12.65
N ALA A 35 17.00 -24.13 13.63
CA ALA A 35 18.33 -23.55 13.46
C ALA A 35 19.24 -24.52 12.70
N LYS A 36 19.28 -25.78 13.15
CA LYS A 36 20.07 -26.83 12.50
C LYS A 36 19.67 -27.09 11.05
N LYS A 37 18.38 -27.06 10.72
CA LYS A 37 17.89 -27.27 9.34
C LYS A 37 18.17 -26.08 8.43
N MET A 38 18.26 -24.88 9.00
CA MET A 38 18.56 -23.63 8.29
C MET A 38 20.06 -23.34 8.20
N GLY A 39 20.91 -24.13 8.86
CA GLY A 39 22.35 -23.84 9.00
C GLY A 39 22.65 -22.65 9.91
N LEU A 40 21.72 -22.31 10.80
CA LEU A 40 21.76 -21.16 11.70
C LEU A 40 21.96 -21.58 13.16
N THR A 41 22.23 -20.61 14.03
CA THR A 41 22.25 -20.75 15.48
C THR A 41 20.89 -20.43 16.09
N VAL A 42 20.71 -20.73 17.40
CA VAL A 42 19.48 -20.37 18.13
C VAL A 42 19.36 -18.85 18.32
N GLU A 43 20.49 -18.14 18.41
CA GLU A 43 20.53 -16.67 18.50
C GLU A 43 20.04 -16.03 17.19
N ASP A 44 20.44 -16.59 16.04
CA ASP A 44 19.96 -16.14 14.72
C ASP A 44 18.43 -16.25 14.60
N ILE A 45 17.81 -17.27 15.20
CA ILE A 45 16.34 -17.41 15.22
C ILE A 45 15.67 -16.27 15.99
N GLY A 46 16.26 -15.79 17.07
CA GLY A 46 15.74 -14.61 17.80
C GLY A 46 15.74 -13.36 16.92
N GLY A 47 16.79 -13.19 16.11
CA GLY A 47 16.86 -12.15 15.07
C GLY A 47 15.76 -12.31 14.02
N LEU A 48 15.57 -13.53 13.50
CA LEU A 48 14.52 -13.83 12.51
C LEU A 48 13.12 -13.59 13.04
N ALA A 49 12.85 -13.96 14.30
CA ALA A 49 11.57 -13.73 14.95
C ALA A 49 11.26 -12.22 15.04
N THR A 50 12.27 -11.40 15.31
CA THR A 50 12.14 -9.95 15.31
C THR A 50 11.90 -9.42 13.90
N GLN A 51 12.61 -9.96 12.90
CA GLN A 51 12.46 -9.58 11.50
C GLN A 51 11.05 -9.85 10.96
N VAL A 52 10.48 -11.04 11.19
CA VAL A 52 9.12 -11.36 10.73
C VAL A 52 8.04 -10.52 11.42
N GLN A 53 8.34 -9.98 12.60
CA GLN A 53 7.44 -9.08 13.32
C GLN A 53 7.56 -7.62 12.87
N SER A 54 8.61 -7.27 12.11
CA SER A 54 8.82 -5.91 11.61
C SER A 54 7.68 -5.47 10.69
N LYS A 55 7.35 -4.18 10.73
CA LYS A 55 6.34 -3.55 9.86
C LYS A 55 6.66 -3.78 8.38
N GLN A 56 7.91 -3.56 7.99
CA GLN A 56 8.38 -3.73 6.61
C GLN A 56 8.19 -5.16 6.09
N PHE A 57 8.51 -6.18 6.90
CA PHE A 57 8.31 -7.57 6.49
C PHE A 57 6.81 -7.88 6.32
N LYS A 58 5.98 -7.46 7.28
CA LYS A 58 4.52 -7.65 7.22
C LYS A 58 3.90 -6.99 5.99
N GLU A 59 4.28 -5.76 5.68
CA GLU A 59 3.82 -5.04 4.48
C GLU A 59 4.22 -5.74 3.19
N ARG A 60 5.48 -6.22 3.09
CA ARG A 60 5.93 -6.98 1.91
C ARG A 60 5.23 -8.32 1.78
N MET A 61 5.02 -9.03 2.89
CA MET A 61 4.30 -10.30 2.91
C MET A 61 2.84 -10.09 2.49
N GLN A 62 2.17 -9.10 3.06
CA GLN A 62 0.80 -8.72 2.72
C GLN A 62 0.69 -8.37 1.24
N HIS A 63 1.64 -7.59 0.70
CA HIS A 63 1.71 -7.30 -0.74
C HIS A 63 1.69 -8.59 -1.57
N PHE A 64 2.65 -9.50 -1.37
CA PHE A 64 2.72 -10.73 -2.18
C PHE A 64 1.50 -11.63 -2.03
N MET A 65 1.01 -11.82 -0.81
CA MET A 65 -0.18 -12.64 -0.54
C MET A 65 -1.46 -12.05 -1.15
N SER A 66 -1.48 -10.73 -1.37
CA SER A 66 -2.61 -10.06 -1.98
C SER A 66 -2.67 -10.17 -3.50
N LEU A 67 -1.60 -10.66 -4.15
CA LEU A 67 -1.53 -10.77 -5.61
C LEU A 67 -2.24 -12.02 -6.16
N GLY A 68 -2.59 -13.00 -5.31
CA GLY A 68 -3.26 -14.25 -5.75
C GLY A 68 -2.50 -15.01 -6.84
N LEU A 69 -1.17 -14.87 -6.89
CA LEU A 69 -0.37 -15.50 -7.93
C LEU A 69 -0.24 -16.98 -7.60
N ARG A 70 -0.57 -17.85 -8.56
CA ARG A 70 -0.43 -19.31 -8.39
C ARG A 70 0.95 -19.72 -7.87
N GLY A 71 2.03 -19.08 -8.32
CA GLY A 71 3.39 -19.37 -7.85
C GLY A 71 3.65 -18.98 -6.38
N ILE A 72 2.88 -18.05 -5.83
CA ILE A 72 2.88 -17.65 -4.42
C ILE A 72 1.91 -18.53 -3.63
N ASP A 73 0.71 -18.78 -4.16
CA ASP A 73 -0.32 -19.61 -3.50
C ASP A 73 0.11 -21.08 -3.35
N GLU A 74 0.85 -21.61 -4.32
CA GLU A 74 1.43 -22.96 -4.29
C GLU A 74 2.79 -22.99 -3.59
N TYR A 75 3.26 -21.86 -3.05
CA TYR A 75 4.57 -21.79 -2.40
C TYR A 75 4.59 -22.61 -1.10
N VAL A 76 5.47 -23.60 -1.05
CA VAL A 76 5.60 -24.48 0.12
C VAL A 76 6.54 -23.85 1.15
N PHE A 77 5.94 -23.38 2.24
CA PHE A 77 6.69 -22.97 3.43
C PHE A 77 7.36 -24.17 4.10
N ALA A 78 8.66 -24.08 4.28
CA ALA A 78 9.49 -25.07 4.94
C ALA A 78 10.44 -24.36 5.92
N TRP A 79 11.75 -24.54 5.74
CA TRP A 79 12.79 -23.99 6.60
C TRP A 79 13.55 -22.85 5.90
N GLN A 80 12.89 -22.09 5.02
CA GLN A 80 13.51 -20.96 4.33
C GLN A 80 13.68 -19.78 5.28
N HIS A 81 14.72 -18.98 5.05
CA HIS A 81 14.88 -17.68 5.70
C HIS A 81 13.73 -16.74 5.28
N PRO A 82 13.20 -15.88 6.17
CA PRO A 82 12.13 -14.94 5.81
C PRO A 82 12.45 -14.08 4.58
N GLU A 83 13.67 -13.55 4.48
CA GLU A 83 14.10 -12.81 3.29
C GLU A 83 14.20 -13.68 2.03
N GLN A 84 14.53 -14.96 2.18
CA GLN A 84 14.59 -15.88 1.06
C GLN A 84 13.19 -16.11 0.47
N ILE A 85 12.16 -16.23 1.32
CA ILE A 85 10.76 -16.29 0.86
C ILE A 85 10.42 -15.08 -0.02
N LEU A 86 10.71 -13.87 0.48
CA LEU A 86 10.44 -12.63 -0.27
C LEU A 86 11.30 -12.54 -1.54
N SER A 87 12.54 -13.04 -1.51
CA SER A 87 13.44 -13.09 -2.66
C SER A 87 12.95 -14.07 -3.72
N ASP A 88 12.42 -15.23 -3.32
CA ASP A 88 11.90 -16.26 -4.22
C ASP A 88 10.60 -15.81 -4.91
N TRP A 89 9.80 -14.97 -4.24
CA TRP A 89 8.58 -14.40 -4.81
C TRP A 89 8.82 -13.21 -5.74
N THR A 90 9.92 -12.47 -5.56
CA THR A 90 10.28 -11.34 -6.42
C THR A 90 10.35 -11.68 -7.93
N PRO A 91 10.99 -12.78 -8.37
CA PRO A 91 10.99 -13.16 -9.79
C PRO A 91 9.62 -13.66 -10.27
N ILE A 92 8.79 -14.25 -9.40
CA ILE A 92 7.43 -14.68 -9.75
C ILE A 92 6.58 -13.45 -10.06
N GLU A 93 6.63 -12.45 -9.19
CA GLU A 93 6.01 -11.15 -9.42
C GLU A 93 6.57 -10.55 -10.72
N LYS A 94 7.89 -10.47 -10.91
CA LYS A 94 8.51 -9.90 -12.12
C LYS A 94 8.09 -10.59 -13.43
N LEU A 95 7.90 -11.91 -13.42
CA LEU A 95 7.44 -12.64 -14.59
C LEU A 95 5.98 -12.34 -14.90
N TRP A 96 5.14 -12.24 -13.88
CA TRP A 96 3.75 -11.82 -14.01
C TRP A 96 3.63 -10.37 -14.49
N GLN A 97 4.48 -9.49 -13.97
CA GLN A 97 4.66 -8.10 -14.42
C GLN A 97 4.93 -8.02 -15.94
N GLN A 98 5.80 -8.88 -16.47
CA GLN A 98 6.13 -8.89 -17.90
C GLN A 98 5.00 -9.35 -18.82
N GLN A 99 3.99 -10.06 -18.30
CA GLN A 99 2.83 -10.46 -19.10
C GLN A 99 1.93 -9.24 -19.34
N ALA A 100 1.24 -9.15 -20.47
CA ALA A 100 0.19 -8.14 -20.63
C ALA A 100 -0.96 -8.49 -19.67
N GLY A 101 -1.40 -7.53 -18.87
CA GLY A 101 -2.51 -7.73 -17.94
C GLY A 101 -3.79 -8.05 -18.70
N PRO A 102 -4.69 -8.88 -18.13
CA PRO A 102 -5.97 -9.18 -18.75
C PRO A 102 -6.77 -7.90 -19.00
N LEU A 103 -7.57 -7.94 -20.06
CA LEU A 103 -8.62 -6.94 -20.29
C LEU A 103 -9.78 -7.21 -19.33
N VAL A 104 -10.42 -6.13 -18.90
CA VAL A 104 -11.51 -6.14 -17.92
C VAL A 104 -12.81 -5.78 -18.63
N ASP A 105 -13.89 -6.51 -18.33
CA ASP A 105 -15.22 -6.17 -18.83
C ASP A 105 -15.81 -4.99 -18.03
N ASP A 106 -16.90 -4.39 -18.50
CA ASP A 106 -17.57 -3.38 -17.70
C ASP A 106 -18.32 -4.03 -16.53
N GLU A 107 -18.06 -3.56 -15.31
CA GLU A 107 -18.70 -4.07 -14.10
C GLU A 107 -19.82 -3.11 -13.64
N GLU A 108 -20.88 -3.66 -13.04
CA GLU A 108 -21.94 -2.86 -12.44
C GLU A 108 -21.41 -2.03 -11.24
N GLY A 109 -21.97 -0.84 -11.05
CA GLY A 109 -21.64 0.04 -9.90
C GLY A 109 -20.41 0.93 -10.08
N ILE A 110 -19.85 0.99 -11.29
CA ILE A 110 -18.76 1.89 -11.65
C ILE A 110 -19.32 3.27 -12.06
N ASP A 111 -18.82 4.35 -11.44
CA ASP A 111 -19.16 5.72 -11.82
C ASP A 111 -18.09 6.33 -12.72
N VAL A 112 -18.49 6.85 -13.88
CA VAL A 112 -17.59 7.59 -14.76
C VAL A 112 -17.32 8.97 -14.17
N ILE A 113 -16.07 9.21 -13.80
CA ILE A 113 -15.57 10.52 -13.32
C ILE A 113 -15.41 11.46 -14.50
N LYS A 114 -14.78 10.97 -15.58
CA LYS A 114 -14.48 11.73 -16.80
C LYS A 114 -14.25 10.79 -17.97
N GLU A 115 -14.73 11.20 -19.13
CA GLU A 115 -14.53 10.53 -20.42
C GLU A 115 -13.73 11.42 -21.38
N TYR A 116 -12.84 10.79 -22.15
CA TYR A 116 -11.99 11.43 -23.14
C TYR A 116 -12.47 11.07 -24.56
N LYS A 117 -12.06 11.87 -25.55
CA LYS A 117 -12.52 11.71 -26.95
C LYS A 117 -12.11 10.37 -27.59
N ASP A 118 -11.05 9.75 -27.10
CA ASP A 118 -10.57 8.44 -27.53
C ASP A 118 -11.32 7.28 -26.83
N GLY A 119 -12.33 7.59 -26.02
CA GLY A 119 -13.10 6.64 -25.22
C GLY A 119 -12.39 6.21 -23.93
N SER A 120 -11.18 6.71 -23.65
CA SER A 120 -10.53 6.49 -22.36
C SER A 120 -11.32 7.17 -21.25
N GLN A 121 -11.24 6.64 -20.03
CA GLN A 121 -12.07 7.11 -18.92
C GLN A 121 -11.33 7.03 -17.58
N TRP A 122 -11.60 8.02 -16.73
CA TRP A 122 -11.44 7.88 -15.28
C TRP A 122 -12.75 7.37 -14.70
N VAL A 123 -12.66 6.33 -13.86
CA VAL A 123 -13.81 5.71 -13.22
C VAL A 123 -13.57 5.51 -11.72
N ASP A 124 -14.63 5.67 -10.93
CA ASP A 124 -14.69 5.31 -9.51
C ASP A 124 -15.34 3.93 -9.40
N LEU A 125 -14.65 2.96 -8.79
CA LEU A 125 -15.18 1.61 -8.59
C LEU A 125 -16.23 1.54 -7.46
N ASN A 126 -16.42 2.63 -6.70
CA ASN A 126 -17.26 2.69 -5.51
C ASN A 126 -16.96 1.62 -4.47
N ARG A 127 -15.71 1.16 -4.43
CA ARG A 127 -15.23 0.16 -3.49
C ARG A 127 -13.73 0.29 -3.27
N PRO A 128 -13.27 -0.03 -2.05
CA PRO A 128 -11.85 -0.02 -1.71
C PRO A 128 -11.05 -1.05 -2.51
N SER A 129 -11.70 -2.11 -3.00
CA SER A 129 -11.02 -3.22 -3.64
C SER A 129 -11.77 -3.88 -4.78
N CYS A 130 -11.02 -4.33 -5.81
CA CYS A 130 -11.53 -5.14 -6.90
C CYS A 130 -10.43 -6.09 -7.42
N THR A 131 -10.67 -7.40 -7.31
CA THR A 131 -9.76 -8.45 -7.80
C THR A 131 -9.53 -8.34 -9.30
N THR A 132 -10.58 -8.13 -10.10
CA THR A 132 -10.47 -8.06 -11.57
C THR A 132 -9.50 -6.96 -12.03
N TYR A 133 -9.64 -5.76 -11.46
CA TYR A 133 -8.75 -4.64 -11.75
C TYR A 133 -7.35 -4.84 -11.16
N GLY A 134 -7.23 -5.45 -9.97
CA GLY A 134 -5.94 -5.78 -9.36
C GLY A 134 -5.12 -6.75 -10.23
N ASP A 135 -5.76 -7.82 -10.71
CA ASP A 135 -5.15 -8.81 -11.60
C ASP A 135 -4.71 -8.18 -12.92
N ALA A 136 -5.56 -7.33 -13.51
CA ALA A 136 -5.25 -6.59 -14.74
C ALA A 136 -4.11 -5.58 -14.56
N MET A 137 -4.08 -4.89 -13.42
CA MET A 137 -3.08 -3.88 -13.11
C MET A 137 -1.74 -4.44 -12.68
N GLY A 138 -1.62 -5.74 -12.40
CA GLY A 138 -0.34 -6.25 -11.97
C GLY A 138 0.02 -5.86 -10.53
N HIS A 139 -0.94 -5.41 -9.71
CA HIS A 139 -0.73 -5.19 -8.28
C HIS A 139 -2.06 -5.09 -7.54
N CYS A 140 -1.97 -5.20 -6.21
CA CYS A 140 -3.11 -5.24 -5.30
C CYS A 140 -4.20 -4.22 -5.66
N GLY A 141 -5.36 -4.73 -6.05
CA GLY A 141 -6.61 -4.00 -6.01
C GLY A 141 -7.29 -4.16 -4.64
N ASN A 142 -6.57 -4.41 -3.53
CA ASN A 142 -7.16 -4.45 -2.19
C ASN A 142 -6.76 -3.21 -1.39
N ALA A 143 -7.72 -2.53 -0.77
CA ALA A 143 -7.38 -1.55 0.26
C ALA A 143 -6.63 -2.25 1.40
N GLY A 144 -5.58 -1.60 1.88
CA GLY A 144 -4.81 -2.07 3.03
C GLY A 144 -5.66 -2.26 4.30
N ASP A 145 -6.82 -1.61 4.36
CA ASP A 145 -7.84 -1.78 5.40
C ASP A 145 -9.26 -1.74 4.79
N PRO A 146 -10.07 -2.82 4.91
CA PRO A 146 -11.45 -2.85 4.44
C PRO A 146 -12.40 -1.92 5.22
N ASN A 147 -11.95 -1.27 6.31
CA ASN A 147 -12.72 -0.26 7.05
C ASN A 147 -12.37 1.17 6.67
N GLU A 148 -11.38 1.39 5.79
CA GLU A 148 -11.11 2.73 5.29
C GLU A 148 -12.23 3.15 4.30
N PRO A 149 -12.78 4.37 4.41
CA PRO A 149 -13.82 4.92 3.52
C PRO A 149 -13.32 5.17 2.07
N ASN A 150 -12.20 4.54 1.72
CA ASN A 150 -11.48 4.74 0.49
C ASN A 150 -12.15 3.99 -0.65
N THR A 151 -12.08 4.57 -1.85
CA THR A 151 -12.46 3.93 -3.09
C THR A 151 -11.28 3.86 -4.05
N SER A 152 -11.36 2.94 -4.99
CA SER A 152 -10.40 2.82 -6.09
C SER A 152 -10.86 3.65 -7.28
N ILE A 153 -10.00 4.57 -7.72
CA ILE A 153 -10.16 5.35 -8.96
C ILE A 153 -9.20 4.77 -10.01
N ILE A 154 -9.73 4.41 -11.18
CA ILE A 154 -8.97 3.77 -12.27
C ILE A 154 -9.01 4.64 -13.52
N TYR A 155 -7.84 4.81 -14.15
CA TYR A 155 -7.80 5.26 -15.56
C TYR A 155 -7.73 4.04 -16.46
N ARG A 156 -8.67 3.92 -17.40
CA ARG A 156 -8.79 2.79 -18.33
C ARG A 156 -8.89 3.26 -19.77
N THR A 157 -8.29 2.51 -20.68
CA THR A 157 -8.38 2.75 -22.13
C THR A 157 -9.20 1.64 -22.79
N PRO A 158 -10.06 1.95 -23.77
CA PRO A 158 -10.83 0.93 -24.48
C PRO A 158 -9.93 0.08 -25.39
N GLU A 159 -10.29 -1.19 -25.56
CA GLU A 159 -9.65 -2.14 -26.49
C GLU A 159 -10.74 -3.01 -27.13
N GLU A 160 -10.87 -2.95 -28.46
CA GLU A 160 -11.84 -3.76 -29.20
C GLU A 160 -11.36 -5.20 -29.32
N THR A 161 -12.22 -6.15 -28.98
CA THR A 161 -11.93 -7.58 -29.02
C THR A 161 -13.05 -8.37 -29.68
N GLU A 162 -12.82 -9.66 -29.95
CA GLU A 162 -13.86 -10.56 -30.46
C GLU A 162 -15.10 -10.65 -29.56
N LYS A 163 -14.96 -10.34 -28.27
CA LYS A 163 -16.05 -10.33 -27.28
C LYS A 163 -16.76 -8.97 -27.16
N GLY A 164 -16.32 -7.98 -27.93
CA GLY A 164 -16.76 -6.59 -27.83
C GLY A 164 -15.71 -5.67 -27.23
N MET A 165 -16.13 -4.47 -26.84
CA MET A 165 -15.27 -3.47 -26.22
C MET A 165 -14.91 -3.91 -24.80
N MET A 166 -13.62 -4.05 -24.52
CA MET A 166 -13.11 -4.32 -23.17
C MET A 166 -12.18 -3.20 -22.72
N TRP A 167 -11.83 -3.21 -21.44
CA TRP A 167 -11.07 -2.13 -20.80
C TRP A 167 -9.69 -2.57 -20.38
N LYS A 168 -8.70 -1.74 -20.67
CA LYS A 168 -7.34 -1.91 -20.20
C LYS A 168 -7.01 -0.88 -19.13
N PRO A 169 -6.94 -1.28 -17.85
CA PRO A 169 -6.58 -0.35 -16.80
C PRO A 169 -5.10 0.02 -16.92
N ARG A 170 -4.80 1.29 -16.64
CA ARG A 170 -3.47 1.90 -16.81
C ARG A 170 -2.94 2.54 -15.54
N LEU A 171 -3.82 3.13 -14.74
CA LEU A 171 -3.50 3.80 -13.47
C LEU A 171 -4.47 3.33 -12.39
N PHE A 172 -3.97 3.23 -11.16
CA PHE A 172 -4.71 2.85 -9.96
C PHE A 172 -4.45 3.85 -8.85
N PHE A 173 -5.49 4.55 -8.43
CA PHE A 173 -5.43 5.63 -7.46
C PHE A 173 -6.37 5.30 -6.29
N VAL A 174 -5.90 5.43 -5.05
CA VAL A 174 -6.75 5.34 -3.85
C VAL A 174 -7.28 6.72 -3.53
N TYR A 175 -8.60 6.84 -3.39
CA TYR A 175 -9.28 8.10 -3.10
C TYR A 175 -10.08 8.01 -1.81
N ASP A 176 -9.78 8.91 -0.89
CA ASP A 176 -10.51 9.07 0.36
C ASP A 176 -11.72 10.00 0.14
N LYS A 177 -12.93 9.44 0.21
CA LYS A 177 -14.17 10.18 -0.04
C LYS A 177 -14.49 11.20 1.06
N ASP A 178 -13.95 11.03 2.27
CA ASP A 178 -14.29 11.89 3.41
C ASP A 178 -13.51 13.21 3.39
N ASN A 179 -12.24 13.18 3.00
CA ASN A 179 -11.38 14.36 2.96
C ASN A 179 -10.96 14.78 1.53
N GLY A 180 -11.28 13.99 0.51
CA GLY A 180 -10.96 14.26 -0.88
C GLY A 180 -9.48 14.08 -1.24
N MET A 181 -8.72 13.33 -0.46
CA MET A 181 -7.28 13.15 -0.67
C MET A 181 -6.97 11.88 -1.47
N LEU A 182 -5.97 11.96 -2.33
CA LEU A 182 -5.41 10.80 -3.02
C LEU A 182 -4.29 10.15 -2.19
N GLY A 183 -4.43 8.85 -1.92
CA GLY A 183 -3.44 8.01 -1.26
C GLY A 183 -2.40 7.49 -2.25
N GLU A 184 -2.40 6.18 -2.48
CA GLU A 184 -1.58 5.55 -3.52
C GLU A 184 -1.96 6.08 -4.90
N THR A 185 -0.96 6.38 -5.74
CA THR A 185 -1.14 6.91 -7.09
C THR A 185 -0.17 6.22 -8.03
N LYS A 186 -0.56 5.02 -8.48
CA LYS A 186 0.34 4.08 -9.18
C LYS A 186 -0.05 3.88 -10.63
N GLY A 187 0.93 3.51 -11.43
CA GLY A 187 0.72 2.81 -12.68
C GLY A 187 0.67 1.31 -12.44
N ARG A 188 0.68 0.57 -13.55
CA ARG A 188 0.78 -0.89 -13.55
C ARG A 188 1.92 -1.37 -12.62
N GLU A 189 1.66 -2.44 -11.88
CA GLU A 189 2.63 -3.14 -11.03
C GLU A 189 3.31 -2.32 -9.93
N ASN A 190 2.55 -1.43 -9.29
CA ASN A 190 3.08 -0.48 -8.31
C ASN A 190 4.24 0.36 -8.86
N GLN A 191 4.37 0.48 -10.18
CA GLN A 191 5.33 1.38 -10.79
C GLN A 191 4.80 2.81 -10.72
N LYS A 192 5.72 3.76 -10.81
CA LYS A 192 5.35 5.14 -11.03
C LYS A 192 4.55 5.26 -12.33
N PRO A 193 3.47 6.07 -12.37
CA PRO A 193 2.79 6.37 -13.62
C PRO A 193 3.77 6.79 -14.72
N ALA A 194 3.60 6.23 -15.91
CA ALA A 194 4.41 6.61 -17.06
C ALA A 194 4.05 8.04 -17.52
N GLU A 195 5.05 8.78 -18.01
CA GLU A 195 4.92 10.18 -18.44
C GLU A 195 3.77 10.44 -19.42
N LYS A 196 3.53 9.49 -20.33
CA LYS A 196 2.41 9.54 -21.30
C LYS A 196 1.02 9.64 -20.66
N TYR A 197 0.89 9.42 -19.34
CA TYR A 197 -0.36 9.56 -18.61
C TYR A 197 -0.39 10.81 -17.72
N HIS A 198 0.64 11.65 -17.71
CA HIS A 198 0.67 12.84 -16.87
C HIS A 198 -0.48 13.80 -17.21
N ASP A 199 -0.82 13.97 -18.48
CA ASP A 199 -1.94 14.84 -18.89
C ASP A 199 -3.28 14.41 -18.27
N VAL A 200 -3.57 13.11 -18.28
CA VAL A 200 -4.81 12.59 -17.69
C VAL A 200 -4.80 12.63 -16.16
N ILE A 201 -3.61 12.55 -15.55
CA ILE A 201 -3.44 12.73 -14.09
C ILE A 201 -3.68 14.19 -13.72
N VAL A 202 -3.07 15.14 -14.43
CA VAL A 202 -3.27 16.59 -14.22
C VAL A 202 -4.76 16.94 -14.33
N ASP A 203 -5.42 16.41 -15.35
CA ASP A 203 -6.87 16.57 -15.54
C ASP A 203 -7.69 16.03 -14.36
N LEU A 204 -7.31 14.90 -13.76
CA LEU A 204 -7.94 14.37 -12.57
C LEU A 204 -7.67 15.26 -11.35
N LEU A 205 -6.43 15.73 -11.17
CA LEU A 205 -6.06 16.60 -10.05
C LEU A 205 -6.79 17.95 -10.06
N ARG A 206 -7.21 18.42 -11.24
CA ARG A 206 -8.07 19.61 -11.40
C ARG A 206 -9.50 19.38 -10.92
N ASP A 207 -9.98 18.14 -10.88
CA ASP A 207 -11.35 17.83 -10.46
C ASP A 207 -11.63 18.40 -9.05
N PRO A 208 -12.75 19.12 -8.83
CA PRO A 208 -13.07 19.73 -7.55
C PRO A 208 -13.17 18.75 -6.38
N ARG A 209 -13.42 17.46 -6.64
CA ARG A 209 -13.45 16.39 -5.62
C ARG A 209 -12.08 16.12 -5.04
N ILE A 210 -11.03 16.24 -5.86
CA ILE A 210 -9.65 15.99 -5.45
C ILE A 210 -9.11 17.25 -4.75
N LYS A 211 -8.82 17.13 -3.45
CA LYS A 211 -8.32 18.22 -2.61
C LYS A 211 -6.81 18.20 -2.42
N GLY A 212 -6.17 17.05 -2.60
CA GLY A 212 -4.74 16.92 -2.40
C GLY A 212 -4.22 15.51 -2.61
N ILE A 213 -2.90 15.36 -2.46
CA ILE A 213 -2.22 14.06 -2.48
C ILE A 213 -1.60 13.84 -1.10
N LYS A 214 -2.07 12.80 -0.40
CA LYS A 214 -1.53 12.32 0.88
C LYS A 214 -0.36 11.36 0.65
N GLY A 215 -0.43 10.52 -0.39
CA GLY A 215 0.56 9.49 -0.66
C GLY A 215 0.43 8.28 0.29
N GLY A 216 1.57 7.66 0.64
CA GLY A 216 1.62 6.47 1.49
C GLY A 216 1.54 5.16 0.70
N GLY A 217 1.14 4.09 1.39
CA GLY A 217 0.96 2.77 0.77
C GLY A 217 2.24 2.01 0.45
N TYR A 218 2.12 0.93 -0.33
CA TYR A 218 3.27 0.09 -0.70
C TYR A 218 4.20 0.80 -1.69
N LYS A 219 5.52 0.75 -1.43
CA LYS A 219 6.57 1.44 -2.21
C LYS A 219 6.22 2.91 -2.47
N PRO A 220 6.02 3.75 -1.44
CA PRO A 220 5.51 5.12 -1.61
C PRO A 220 6.39 5.99 -2.53
N GLU A 221 7.67 5.67 -2.69
CA GLU A 221 8.59 6.27 -3.65
C GLU A 221 8.11 6.18 -5.11
N ASN A 222 7.31 5.16 -5.43
CA ASN A 222 6.71 4.94 -6.75
C ASN A 222 5.35 5.60 -6.91
N ASN A 223 4.85 6.35 -5.94
CA ASN A 223 3.67 7.19 -6.17
C ASN A 223 4.02 8.32 -7.14
N PHE A 224 3.02 8.76 -7.90
CA PHE A 224 3.11 10.02 -8.62
C PHE A 224 3.42 11.17 -7.66
N LYS A 225 4.30 12.06 -8.10
CA LYS A 225 4.68 13.26 -7.37
C LYS A 225 4.52 14.47 -8.28
N MET A 226 4.26 15.64 -7.70
CA MET A 226 4.19 16.88 -8.48
C MET A 226 5.49 17.16 -9.23
N GLU A 227 6.62 16.74 -8.66
CA GLU A 227 7.95 16.86 -9.25
C GLU A 227 8.18 15.92 -10.46
N ASP A 228 7.24 15.01 -10.77
CA ASP A 228 7.27 14.20 -11.99
C ASP A 228 6.73 14.96 -13.21
N LEU A 229 6.01 16.07 -12.97
CA LEU A 229 5.50 16.93 -14.04
C LEU A 229 6.58 17.90 -14.52
N PRO A 230 6.49 18.36 -15.78
CA PRO A 230 7.20 19.56 -16.22
C PRO A 230 6.95 20.74 -15.28
N GLU A 231 7.98 21.54 -15.04
CA GLU A 231 7.97 22.61 -14.03
C GLU A 231 6.86 23.64 -14.27
N ASP A 232 6.61 24.01 -15.53
CA ASP A 232 5.56 24.92 -15.95
C ASP A 232 4.15 24.36 -15.66
N VAL A 233 3.92 23.08 -15.97
CA VAL A 233 2.65 22.39 -15.69
C VAL A 233 2.41 22.26 -14.19
N ALA A 234 3.45 21.89 -13.44
CA ALA A 234 3.38 21.80 -11.98
C ALA A 234 3.06 23.17 -11.35
N GLU A 235 3.70 24.24 -11.83
CA GLU A 235 3.46 25.61 -11.36
C GLU A 235 2.04 26.10 -11.67
N GLU A 236 1.55 25.86 -12.88
CA GLU A 236 0.16 26.17 -13.26
C GLU A 236 -0.82 25.48 -12.31
N LEU A 237 -0.65 24.17 -12.10
CA LEU A 237 -1.53 23.38 -11.25
C LEU A 237 -1.47 23.83 -9.77
N VAL A 238 -0.28 24.18 -9.27
CA VAL A 238 -0.09 24.68 -7.89
C VAL A 238 -0.58 26.13 -7.71
N ASN A 239 -0.65 26.92 -8.78
CA ASN A 239 -1.28 28.23 -8.74
C ASN A 239 -2.81 28.12 -8.73
N GLU A 240 -3.37 27.14 -9.44
CA GLU A 240 -4.80 26.84 -9.42
C GLU A 240 -5.24 26.19 -8.10
N LYS A 241 -4.47 25.21 -7.60
CA LYS A 241 -4.77 24.39 -6.42
C LYS A 241 -3.53 24.24 -5.54
N PRO A 242 -3.23 25.24 -4.68
CA PRO A 242 -2.03 25.27 -3.83
C PRO A 242 -1.89 24.07 -2.89
N GLU A 243 -2.98 23.40 -2.55
CA GLU A 243 -2.99 22.24 -1.64
C GLU A 243 -2.22 21.04 -2.22
N LEU A 244 -2.07 20.96 -3.54
CA LEU A 244 -1.34 19.89 -4.24
C LEU A 244 0.18 19.98 -4.08
N ALA A 245 0.73 21.17 -3.80
CA ALA A 245 2.17 21.36 -3.68
C ALA A 245 2.75 20.60 -2.48
N SER A 246 3.88 19.92 -2.62
CA SER A 246 4.61 19.42 -1.46
C SER A 246 5.10 20.59 -0.58
N ILE A 247 5.27 20.39 0.74
CA ILE A 247 5.82 21.42 1.63
C ILE A 247 7.20 21.88 1.14
N GLU A 248 8.02 20.93 0.67
CA GLU A 248 9.34 21.22 0.12
C GLU A 248 9.26 22.05 -1.16
N PHE A 249 8.37 21.70 -2.08
CA PHE A 249 8.16 22.45 -3.32
C PHE A 249 7.70 23.88 -3.03
N ASP A 250 6.68 24.05 -2.18
CA ASP A 250 6.12 25.35 -1.82
C ASP A 250 7.17 26.22 -1.08
N TYR A 251 7.98 25.63 -0.20
CA TYR A 251 9.09 26.31 0.46
C TYR A 251 10.18 26.77 -0.52
N LYS A 252 10.65 25.87 -1.39
CA LYS A 252 11.70 26.17 -2.38
C LYS A 252 11.28 27.30 -3.31
N LYS A 253 9.99 27.37 -3.67
CA LYS A 253 9.47 28.32 -4.67
C LYS A 253 9.00 29.62 -4.09
N ARG A 254 8.21 29.58 -3.01
CA ARG A 254 7.53 30.75 -2.44
C ARG A 254 8.10 31.20 -1.10
N GLY A 255 9.07 30.45 -0.56
CA GLY A 255 9.61 30.68 0.78
C GLY A 255 8.60 30.34 1.87
N MET A 256 8.87 30.81 3.09
CA MET A 256 8.01 30.57 4.24
C MET A 256 6.81 31.53 4.24
N THR A 257 5.74 31.15 3.54
CA THR A 257 4.48 31.91 3.49
C THR A 257 3.57 31.57 4.67
N LYS A 258 2.60 32.44 5.01
CA LYS A 258 1.58 32.14 6.04
C LYS A 258 0.78 30.87 5.74
N SER A 259 0.45 30.64 4.46
CA SER A 259 -0.25 29.43 4.03
C SER A 259 0.60 28.18 4.27
N LEU A 260 1.89 28.24 3.94
CA LEU A 260 2.82 27.15 4.21
C LEU A 260 2.99 26.88 5.71
N ILE A 261 3.09 27.93 6.54
CA ILE A 261 3.16 27.79 8.01
C ILE A 261 1.91 27.07 8.54
N ASN A 262 0.72 27.48 8.10
CA ASN A 262 -0.53 26.84 8.53
C ASN A 262 -0.58 25.36 8.12
N ARG A 263 -0.10 25.03 6.90
CA ARG A 263 -0.02 23.64 6.42
C ARG A 263 0.97 22.80 7.21
N ILE A 264 2.13 23.36 7.57
CA ILE A 264 3.12 22.70 8.43
C ILE A 264 2.53 22.46 9.82
N GLN A 265 1.86 23.45 10.41
CA GLN A 265 1.21 23.32 11.72
C GLN A 265 0.12 22.26 11.71
N ALA A 266 -0.74 22.24 10.68
CA ALA A 266 -1.78 21.22 10.54
C ALA A 266 -1.18 19.81 10.42
N LYS A 267 -0.09 19.63 9.65
CA LYS A 267 0.63 18.35 9.60
C LYS A 267 1.26 17.98 10.93
N TRP A 268 1.76 18.95 11.68
CA TRP A 268 2.38 18.72 12.99
C TRP A 268 1.36 18.24 14.03
N GLU A 269 0.17 18.84 14.05
CA GLU A 269 -0.93 18.43 14.92
C GLU A 269 -1.39 16.99 14.67
N ASP A 270 -1.37 16.55 13.41
CA ASP A 270 -1.70 15.18 12.99
C ASP A 270 -0.68 14.13 13.50
N ILE A 271 0.56 14.54 13.78
CA ILE A 271 1.64 13.65 14.27
C ILE A 271 1.60 13.52 15.81
N GLY A 272 0.74 14.27 16.50
CA GLY A 272 0.43 14.06 17.92
C GLY A 272 1.46 14.60 18.92
N GLU A 273 2.51 15.31 18.49
CA GLU A 273 3.42 16.00 19.40
C GLU A 273 2.86 17.39 19.76
N LYS A 274 2.01 17.43 20.80
CA LYS A 274 1.69 18.67 21.51
C LYS A 274 2.91 19.12 22.31
N ILE A 275 3.26 20.40 22.20
CA ILE A 275 4.17 21.09 23.13
C ILE A 275 3.49 21.19 24.51
#